data_AF-A0A2H5EW37-F1
#
_entry.id   AF-A0A2H5EW37-F1
#
_cell.length_a   1.000
_cell.length_b   1.000
_cell.length_c   1.000
_cell.angle_alpha   90.00
_cell.angle_beta   90.00
_cell.angle_gamma   90.00
#
_symmetry.space_group_name_H-M   'P 1'
#
loop_
_entity.id
_entity.type
_entity.pdbx_description
1 polymer ?
#
loop_
_entity_poly.entity_id
_entity_poly.type
_entity_poly.pdbx_seq_one_letter_code
_entity_poly.pdbx_strand_id
1 'polypeptide(L)' 'MWREAGQRGDLASADLQFIESEILISAILQFAEEYEMPARPIHDSIIVPKRGEIIGRRCLSGAFTRKAKMAPVIEIKE' A
#
# COMPACT_ATOMS: atom_id res chain seq x y z
N MET A 1 -24.55 13.49 -13.84
CA MET A 1 -23.56 13.60 -14.93
C MET A 1 -22.28 14.14 -14.30
N TRP A 2 -21.41 13.24 -13.82
CA TRP A 2 -20.13 13.65 -13.23
C TRP A 2 -19.19 13.99 -14.38
N ARG A 3 -18.66 15.22 -14.37
CA ARG A 3 -17.79 15.75 -15.41
C ARG A 3 -16.51 14.92 -15.49
N GLU A 4 -16.14 14.55 -16.70
CA GLU A 4 -14.82 14.04 -17.05
C GLU A 4 -13.77 15.08 -16.62
N ALA A 5 -12.89 14.70 -15.71
CA ALA A 5 -11.73 15.50 -15.36
C ALA A 5 -10.78 15.51 -16.55
N GLY A 6 -10.62 16.70 -17.15
CA GLY A 6 -9.71 16.94 -18.26
C GLY A 6 -8.27 17.17 -17.80
N GLN A 7 -7.34 16.68 -18.62
CA GLN A 7 -6.12 17.37 -19.03
C GLN A 7 -5.17 17.93 -17.94
N ARG A 8 -4.64 17.03 -17.09
CA ARG A 8 -3.23 16.95 -16.64
C ARG A 8 -3.11 15.79 -15.63
N GLY A 9 -2.65 14.61 -16.06
CA GLY A 9 -2.18 13.57 -15.13
C GLY A 9 -3.16 13.10 -14.05
N ASP A 10 -4.47 13.31 -14.21
CA ASP A 10 -5.48 12.81 -13.29
C ASP A 10 -5.70 11.33 -13.58
N LEU A 11 -5.09 10.47 -12.77
CA LEU A 11 -5.56 9.09 -12.63
C LEU A 11 -7.02 9.17 -12.18
N ALA A 12 -7.92 8.46 -12.85
CA ALA A 12 -9.30 8.41 -12.40
C ALA A 12 -9.33 7.88 -10.97
N SER A 13 -10.31 8.31 -10.16
CA SER A 13 -10.41 7.85 -8.76
C SER A 13 -10.39 6.32 -8.63
N ALA A 14 -10.89 5.60 -9.64
CA ALA A 14 -10.82 4.14 -9.70
C ALA A 14 -9.39 3.62 -9.89
N ASP A 15 -8.57 4.27 -10.71
CA ASP A 15 -7.19 3.87 -10.97
C ASP A 15 -6.32 4.06 -9.71
N LEU A 16 -6.52 5.17 -8.99
CA LEU A 16 -5.81 5.42 -7.72
C LEU A 16 -6.13 4.34 -6.69
N GLN A 17 -7.42 4.02 -6.50
CA GLN A 17 -7.85 2.99 -5.57
C GLN A 17 -7.35 1.59 -5.99
N PHE A 18 -7.27 1.33 -7.28
CA PHE A 18 -6.72 0.09 -7.80
C PHE A 18 -5.23 -0.04 -7.46
N ILE A 19 -4.44 1.00 -7.75
CA ILE A 19 -2.99 1.03 -7.44
C ILE A 19 -2.75 0.89 -5.93
N GLU A 20 -3.52 1.62 -5.11
CA GLU A 20 -3.47 1.52 -3.65
C GLU A 20 -3.74 0.10 -3.17
N SER A 21 -4.80 -0.52 -3.67
CA SER A 21 -5.15 -1.90 -3.34
C SER A 21 -4.04 -2.89 -3.72
N GLU A 22 -3.45 -2.72 -4.91
CA GLU A 22 -2.33 -3.55 -5.35
C GLU A 22 -1.12 -3.43 -4.42
N ILE A 23 -0.83 -2.21 -3.94
CA ILE A 23 0.29 -1.96 -3.01
C ILE A 23 0.05 -2.71 -1.70
N LEU A 24 -1.13 -2.57 -1.11
CA LEU A 24 -1.46 -3.20 0.17
C LEU A 24 -1.45 -4.72 0.07
N ILE A 25 -2.09 -5.28 -0.97
CA ILE A 25 -2.11 -6.73 -1.20
C ILE A 25 -0.69 -7.26 -1.40
N SER A 26 0.12 -6.58 -2.22
CA SER A 26 1.52 -6.99 -2.46
C SER A 26 2.35 -6.97 -1.16
N ALA A 27 2.16 -5.95 -0.32
CA ALA A 27 2.86 -5.84 0.96
C ALA A 27 2.44 -6.95 1.93
N ILE A 28 1.13 -7.24 2.01
CA ILE A 28 0.57 -8.28 2.89
C ILE A 28 1.05 -9.67 2.46
N LEU A 29 0.99 -9.98 1.16
CA LEU A 29 1.47 -11.25 0.62
C LEU A 29 2.96 -11.43 0.91
N GLN A 30 3.78 -10.41 0.64
CA GLN A 30 5.20 -10.46 0.94
C GLN A 30 5.47 -10.69 2.44
N PHE A 31 4.73 -10.01 3.31
CA PHE A 31 4.87 -10.15 4.76
C PHE A 31 4.49 -11.56 5.25
N ALA A 32 3.46 -12.16 4.67
CA ALA A 32 3.02 -13.50 5.01
C ALA A 32 3.94 -14.60 4.45
N GLU A 33 4.33 -14.48 3.18
CA GLU A 33 5.06 -15.52 2.45
C GLU A 33 6.55 -15.55 2.79
N GLU A 34 7.20 -14.37 2.90
CA GLU A 34 8.65 -14.31 3.15
C GLU A 34 9.00 -14.36 4.65
N TYR A 35 8.08 -13.91 5.52
CA TYR A 35 8.38 -13.73 6.94
C TYR A 35 7.42 -14.48 7.88
N GLU A 36 6.47 -15.26 7.34
CA GLU A 36 5.53 -16.08 8.10
C GLU A 36 4.72 -15.27 9.15
N MET A 37 4.43 -14.00 8.86
CA MET A 37 3.70 -13.12 9.75
C MET A 37 2.35 -12.68 9.18
N PRO A 38 1.29 -12.65 10.00
CA PRO A 38 -0.01 -12.20 9.54
C PRO A 38 -0.03 -10.67 9.39
N ALA A 39 -0.68 -10.16 8.35
CA ALA A 39 -1.05 -8.76 8.21
C ALA A 39 -2.52 -8.62 7.82
N ARG A 40 -3.16 -7.51 8.18
CA ARG A 40 -4.54 -7.20 7.80
C ARG A 40 -4.61 -5.83 7.10
N PRO A 41 -5.35 -5.71 5.98
CA PRO A 41 -5.55 -4.41 5.33
C PRO A 41 -6.58 -3.58 6.09
N ILE A 42 -6.38 -2.25 6.14
CA ILE A 42 -7.39 -1.25 6.52
C ILE A 42 -7.21 -0.05 5.60
N HIS A 43 -8.19 0.22 4.72
CA HIS A 43 -8.17 1.34 3.78
C HIS A 43 -6.80 1.52 3.09
N ASP A 44 -5.98 2.46 3.57
CA ASP A 44 -4.66 2.86 3.07
C ASP A 44 -3.47 2.27 3.86
N SER A 45 -3.76 1.37 4.80
CA SER A 45 -2.86 0.93 5.86
C SER A 45 -2.85 -0.60 6.01
N ILE A 46 -1.82 -1.12 6.69
CA ILE A 46 -1.75 -2.52 7.11
C ILE A 46 -1.53 -2.62 8.61
N ILE A 47 -2.27 -3.50 9.28
CA ILE A 47 -2.00 -3.89 10.66
C ILE A 47 -1.02 -5.06 10.64
N VAL A 48 0.04 -4.95 11.44
CA VAL A 48 1.03 -6.00 11.67
C VAL A 48 1.25 -6.22 13.16
N PRO A 49 1.72 -7.40 13.60
CA PRO A 49 2.19 -7.60 14.96
C PRO A 49 3.32 -6.63 15.30
N LYS A 50 3.36 -6.10 16.53
CA LYS A 50 4.40 -5.16 16.98
C LYS A 50 5.83 -5.67 16.71
N ARG A 51 6.07 -6.98 16.93
CA ARG A 51 7.36 -7.62 16.63
C ARG A 51 7.79 -7.57 15.16
N GLY A 52 6.83 -7.38 14.25
CA GLY A 52 7.02 -7.34 12.81
C GLY A 52 7.00 -5.93 12.23
N GLU A 53 6.97 -4.88 13.05
CA GLU A 53 6.84 -3.47 12.60
C GLU A 53 7.88 -3.09 11.53
N ILE A 54 9.16 -3.37 11.79
CA ILE A 54 10.26 -3.03 10.86
C ILE A 54 10.08 -3.74 9.51
N ILE A 55 9.69 -5.02 9.56
CA ILE A 55 9.49 -5.84 8.37
C ILE A 55 8.24 -5.38 7.62
N GLY A 56 7.15 -5.06 8.34
CA GLY A 56 5.92 -4.53 7.76
C GLY A 56 6.16 -3.21 7.03
N ARG A 57 6.94 -2.30 7.65
CA ARG A 57 7.37 -1.05 7.03
C ARG A 57 8.19 -1.29 5.75
N ARG A 58 9.11 -2.28 5.78
CA ARG A 58 9.91 -2.66 4.61
C ARG A 58 9.05 -3.21 3.48
N CYS A 59 8.12 -4.13 3.77
CA CYS A 59 7.21 -4.70 2.77
C CYS A 59 6.33 -3.62 2.14
N LEU A 60 5.71 -2.77 2.96
CA LEU A 60 4.85 -1.67 2.49
C LEU A 60 5.64 -0.67 1.64
N SER A 61 6.79 -0.22 2.13
CA SER A 61 7.65 0.71 1.39
C SER A 61 8.13 0.13 0.06
N GLY A 62 8.49 -1.16 0.05
CA GLY A 62 8.94 -1.86 -1.14
C GLY A 62 7.83 -2.02 -2.18
N ALA A 63 6.64 -2.45 -1.74
CA ALA A 63 5.47 -2.58 -2.60
C ALA A 63 5.07 -1.22 -3.23
N PHE A 64 5.00 -0.17 -2.41
CA PHE A 64 4.70 1.19 -2.86
C PHE A 64 5.70 1.66 -3.92
N THR A 65 7.00 1.52 -3.64
CA THR A 65 8.06 1.93 -4.58
C THR A 65 7.98 1.16 -5.90
N ARG A 66 7.70 -0.15 -5.86
CA ARG A 66 7.57 -0.96 -7.08
C ARG A 66 6.36 -0.58 -7.94
N LYS A 67 5.22 -0.26 -7.31
CA LYS A 67 3.93 0.00 -7.98
C LYS A 67 3.76 1.48 -8.37
N ALA A 68 3.99 2.40 -7.43
CA ALA A 68 3.82 3.85 -7.64
C ALA A 68 5.11 4.57 -8.10
N LYS A 69 6.24 3.86 -8.18
CA LYS A 69 7.54 4.41 -8.65
C LYS A 69 8.05 5.60 -7.83
N MET A 70 7.63 5.71 -6.58
CA MET A 70 8.04 6.76 -5.64
C MET A 70 8.20 6.18 -4.23
N ALA A 71 8.96 6.86 -3.37
CA ALA A 71 9.12 6.45 -1.98
C ALA A 71 7.95 6.97 -1.13
N PRO A 72 7.28 6.12 -0.33
CA PRO A 72 6.21 6.57 0.55
C PRO A 72 6.76 7.19 1.83
N VAL A 73 5.95 8.06 2.44
CA VAL A 73 6.06 8.42 3.85
C VAL A 73 5.15 7.48 4.64
N ILE A 74 5.71 6.69 5.55
CA ILE A 74 4.96 5.72 6.34
C ILE A 74 4.91 6.20 7.79
N GLU A 75 3.70 6.48 8.25
CA GLU A 75 3.39 6.73 9.67
C GLU A 75 3.11 5.41 10.40
N ILE A 76 3.50 5.34 11.66
CA ILE A 76 3.24 4.19 12.53
C ILE A 76 2.29 4.65 13.62
N LYS A 77 1.19 3.93 13.80
CA LYS A 77 0.20 4.14 14.85
C LYS A 77 0.16 2.91 15.75
N GLU A 78 0.07 3.13 17.05
CA GLU A 78 0.01 2.08 18.09
C GLU A 78 -1.41 1.89 18.62
#